data_AF-A0A015J4D1-F1
#
_entry.id   AF-A0A015J4D1-F1
#
_cell.length_a   1.000
_cell.length_b   1.000
_cell.length_c   1.000
_cell.angle_alpha   90.00
_cell.angle_beta   90.00
_cell.angle_gamma   90.00
#
_symmetry.space_group_name_H-M   'P 1'
#
loop_
_entity.id
_entity.type
_entity.pdbx_description
1 polymer ?
#
loop_
_entity_poly.entity_id
_entity_poly.type
_entity_poly.pdbx_seq_one_letter_code
_entity_poly.pdbx_strand_id
1 'polypeptide(L)'
;MGITPLKEDFAALEGYANKTDEERKAIISSAGMEITTIDKNIAQFLGSEDETLGAFIRGIITICIDLNNTNRNKDFEKYIEEYRNSNNEMLKQMHTEMNKTI
;
A
#
# COMPACT_ATOMS: atom_id res chain seq x y z
N MET A 1 -1.45 8.39 10.57
CA MET A 1 -0.07 8.64 10.11
C MET A 1 -0.05 8.45 8.61
N GLY A 2 0.67 9.29 7.88
CA GLY A 2 0.82 9.15 6.42
C GLY A 2 1.81 8.05 6.07
N ILE A 3 1.84 7.66 4.79
CA ILE A 3 2.92 6.87 4.23
C ILE A 3 4.06 7.78 3.78
N THR A 4 5.27 7.24 3.76
CA THR A 4 6.40 7.84 3.07
C THR A 4 6.91 6.81 2.07
N PRO A 5 6.38 6.81 0.84
CA PRO A 5 6.85 5.87 -0.17
C PRO A 5 8.28 6.22 -0.56
N LEU A 6 9.07 5.19 -0.82
CA LEU A 6 10.44 5.28 -1.29
C LEU A 6 10.49 5.14 -2.81
N LYS A 7 11.64 5.44 -3.41
CA LYS A 7 11.82 5.31 -4.87
C LYS A 7 11.60 3.85 -5.31
N GLU A 8 12.08 2.91 -4.50
CA GLU A 8 12.06 1.48 -4.75
C GLU A 8 10.62 0.93 -4.83
N ASP A 9 9.67 1.55 -4.13
CA ASP A 9 8.26 1.18 -4.20
C ASP A 9 7.67 1.38 -5.61
N PHE A 10 8.28 2.24 -6.42
CA PHE A 10 7.86 2.57 -7.78
C PHE A 10 8.73 1.94 -8.87
N ALA A 11 9.56 0.95 -8.55
CA ALA A 11 10.52 0.36 -9.50
C ALA A 11 9.87 -0.11 -10.81
N ALA A 12 8.64 -0.65 -10.77
CA ALA A 12 7.91 -1.09 -11.96
C ALA A 12 7.49 0.04 -12.91
N LEU A 13 7.47 1.29 -12.43
CA LEU A 13 7.08 2.49 -13.19
C LEU A 13 8.29 3.41 -13.48
N GLU A 14 9.50 2.99 -13.14
CA GLU A 14 10.70 3.82 -13.25
C GLU A 14 10.98 4.23 -14.71
N GLY A 15 11.40 5.47 -14.90
CA GLY A 15 11.82 6.00 -16.21
C GLY A 15 10.69 6.50 -17.09
N TYR A 16 9.42 6.35 -16.70
CA TYR A 16 8.24 6.76 -17.49
C TYR A 16 8.35 8.15 -18.13
N ALA A 17 8.76 9.17 -17.36
CA ALA A 17 8.73 10.57 -17.81
C ALA A 17 9.70 10.90 -18.96
N ASN A 18 10.75 10.09 -19.17
CA ASN A 18 11.81 10.36 -20.15
C ASN A 18 11.70 9.47 -21.40
N LYS A 19 10.53 8.89 -21.65
CA LYS A 19 10.31 7.82 -22.62
C LYS A 19 9.31 8.21 -23.70
N THR A 20 9.43 7.57 -24.86
CA THR A 20 8.48 7.71 -25.97
C THR A 20 7.12 7.11 -25.62
N ASP A 21 6.06 7.43 -26.37
CA ASP A 21 4.70 6.95 -26.13
C ASP A 21 4.62 5.43 -26.11
N GLU A 22 5.30 4.76 -27.06
CA GLU A 22 5.38 3.31 -27.14
C GLU A 22 6.09 2.72 -25.92
N GLU A 23 7.22 3.30 -25.50
CA GLU A 23 7.95 2.86 -24.31
C GLU A 23 7.14 3.09 -23.03
N ARG A 24 6.42 4.21 -22.93
CA ARG A 24 5.52 4.52 -21.81
C ARG A 24 4.43 3.47 -21.70
N LYS A 25 3.80 3.08 -22.81
CA LYS A 25 2.81 1.98 -22.83
C LYS A 25 3.41 0.64 -22.45
N ALA A 26 4.63 0.35 -22.90
CA ALA A 26 5.33 -0.87 -22.54
C ALA A 26 5.64 -0.96 -21.04
N ILE A 27 6.00 0.17 -20.39
CA ILE A 27 6.19 0.25 -18.93
C ILE A 27 4.88 -0.07 -18.21
N ILE A 28 3.78 0.58 -18.60
CA ILE A 28 2.45 0.36 -18.00
C ILE A 28 2.03 -1.12 -18.12
N SER A 29 2.19 -1.71 -19.29
CA SER A 29 1.87 -3.12 -19.52
C SER A 29 2.78 -4.07 -18.73
N SER A 30 4.09 -3.78 -18.65
CA SER A 30 5.05 -4.58 -17.88
C SER A 30 4.79 -4.51 -16.37
N ALA A 31 4.22 -3.40 -15.89
CA ALA A 31 3.73 -3.26 -14.54
C ALA A 31 2.40 -4.02 -14.29
N GLY A 32 1.91 -4.80 -15.27
CA GLY A 32 0.69 -5.59 -15.17
C GLY A 32 -0.59 -4.76 -15.25
N MET A 33 -0.51 -3.52 -15.77
CA MET A 33 -1.66 -2.62 -15.86
C MET A 33 -2.18 -2.57 -17.29
N GLU A 34 -3.49 -2.77 -17.43
CA GLU A 34 -4.21 -2.44 -18.65
C GLU A 34 -4.72 -1.00 -18.58
N ILE A 35 -4.75 -0.32 -19.74
CA ILE A 35 -5.34 1.02 -19.85
C ILE A 35 -6.87 0.87 -19.90
N THR A 36 -7.54 1.67 -19.10
CA THR A 36 -8.99 1.63 -18.89
C THR A 36 -9.63 3.01 -19.03
N THR A 37 -10.95 3.07 -19.07
CA THR A 37 -11.69 4.35 -19.06
C THR A 37 -11.39 5.21 -17.83
N ILE A 38 -11.02 4.61 -16.69
CA ILE A 38 -10.62 5.35 -15.49
C ILE A 38 -9.36 6.18 -15.78
N ASP A 39 -8.42 5.61 -16.53
CA ASP A 39 -7.16 6.28 -16.88
C ASP A 39 -7.41 7.50 -17.75
N LYS A 40 -8.31 7.38 -18.72
CA LYS A 40 -8.77 8.53 -19.50
C LYS A 40 -9.37 9.62 -18.60
N ASN A 41 -10.23 9.27 -17.65
CA ASN A 41 -10.83 10.24 -16.74
C ASN A 41 -9.77 10.93 -15.86
N ILE A 42 -8.76 10.18 -15.39
CA ILE A 42 -7.64 10.73 -14.60
C ILE A 42 -6.81 11.69 -15.46
N ALA A 43 -6.49 11.31 -16.69
CA ALA A 43 -5.76 12.16 -17.61
C ALA A 43 -6.51 13.48 -17.86
N GLN A 44 -7.82 13.38 -18.16
CA GLN A 44 -8.68 14.54 -18.41
C GLN A 44 -8.80 15.45 -17.19
N PHE A 45 -8.91 14.87 -15.98
CA PHE A 45 -8.87 15.62 -14.73
C PHE A 45 -7.57 16.43 -14.58
N LEU A 46 -6.45 15.90 -15.09
CA LEU A 46 -5.15 16.58 -15.10
C LEU A 46 -4.94 17.51 -16.31
N GLY A 47 -5.96 17.70 -17.16
CA GLY A 47 -5.89 18.54 -18.36
C GLY A 47 -5.13 17.90 -19.53
N SER A 48 -5.07 16.57 -19.58
CA SER A 48 -4.41 15.79 -20.63
C SER A 48 -5.39 14.83 -21.30
N GLU A 49 -5.19 14.53 -22.59
CA GLU A 49 -5.90 13.43 -23.27
C GLU A 49 -5.06 12.13 -23.31
N ASP A 50 -3.86 12.14 -22.71
CA ASP A 50 -2.98 10.98 -22.66
C ASP A 50 -3.44 9.99 -21.59
N GLU A 51 -4.22 8.99 -22.00
CA GLU A 51 -4.67 7.90 -21.13
C GLU A 51 -3.51 7.08 -20.53
N THR A 52 -2.33 7.07 -21.16
CA THR A 52 -1.13 6.41 -20.62
C THR A 52 -0.60 7.15 -19.40
N LEU A 53 -0.70 8.49 -19.39
CA LEU A 53 -0.42 9.32 -18.22
C LEU A 53 -1.42 9.03 -17.10
N GLY A 54 -2.70 8.88 -17.45
CA GLY A 54 -3.73 8.45 -16.50
C GLY A 54 -3.39 7.13 -15.81
N ALA A 55 -2.98 6.13 -16.60
CA ALA A 55 -2.58 4.82 -16.10
C ALA A 55 -1.34 4.89 -15.22
N PHE A 56 -0.37 5.72 -15.57
CA PHE A 56 0.83 5.97 -14.75
C PHE A 56 0.46 6.55 -13.38
N ILE A 57 -0.40 7.57 -13.35
CA ILE A 57 -0.87 8.19 -12.10
C ILE A 57 -1.69 7.20 -11.26
N ARG A 58 -2.57 6.41 -11.89
CA ARG A 58 -3.28 5.33 -11.20
C ARG A 58 -2.29 4.34 -10.57
N GLY A 59 -1.26 3.92 -11.29
CA GLY A 59 -0.21 3.05 -10.77
C GLY A 59 0.46 3.60 -9.50
N ILE A 60 0.83 4.89 -9.51
CA ILE A 60 1.39 5.57 -8.33
C ILE A 60 0.41 5.53 -7.14
N ILE A 61 -0.87 5.83 -7.39
CA ILE A 61 -1.90 5.85 -6.35
C ILE A 61 -2.10 4.45 -5.77
N THR A 62 -2.18 3.42 -6.60
CA THR A 62 -2.34 2.02 -6.18
C THR A 62 -1.18 1.58 -5.28
N ILE A 63 0.07 1.83 -5.69
CA ILE A 63 1.26 1.51 -4.89
C ILE A 63 1.19 2.19 -3.52
N CYS A 64 0.83 3.48 -3.48
CA CYS A 64 0.66 4.22 -2.24
C CYS A 64 -0.42 3.60 -1.33
N ILE A 65 -1.58 3.24 -1.88
CA ILE A 65 -2.68 2.62 -1.12
C ILE A 65 -2.24 1.28 -0.54
N ASP A 66 -1.54 0.46 -1.32
CA ASP A 66 -1.08 -0.86 -0.90
C ASP A 66 -0.04 -0.77 0.23
N LEU A 67 0.90 0.18 0.12
CA LEU A 67 1.86 0.47 1.19
C LEU A 67 1.15 0.91 2.47
N ASN A 68 0.17 1.79 2.35
CA ASN A 68 -0.61 2.27 3.50
C ASN A 68 -1.38 1.13 4.17
N ASN A 69 -2.03 0.28 3.39
CA ASN A 69 -2.79 -0.87 3.90
C ASN A 69 -1.85 -1.89 4.56
N THR A 70 -0.69 -2.17 3.96
CA THR A 70 0.32 -3.06 4.54
C THR A 70 0.80 -2.57 5.90
N ASN A 71 1.13 -1.28 6.02
CA ASN A 71 1.57 -0.69 7.28
C ASN A 71 0.47 -0.72 8.34
N ARG A 72 -0.75 -0.33 7.95
CA ARG A 72 -1.92 -0.36 8.85
C ARG A 72 -2.22 -1.76 9.37
N ASN A 73 -2.12 -2.78 8.52
CA ASN A 73 -2.37 -4.16 8.92
C ASN A 73 -1.30 -4.66 9.90
N LYS A 74 -0.02 -4.33 9.67
CA LYS A 74 1.07 -4.65 10.61
C LYS A 74 0.84 -4.01 11.98
N ASP A 75 0.45 -2.73 12.02
CA ASP A 75 0.16 -2.03 13.27
C ASP A 75 -1.02 -2.68 14.02
N PHE A 76 -2.05 -3.08 13.28
CA PHE A 76 -3.23 -3.72 13.84
C PHE A 76 -2.93 -5.12 14.39
N GLU A 77 -2.15 -5.92 13.66
CA GLU A 77 -1.68 -7.24 14.10
C GLU A 77 -0.85 -7.13 15.39
N LYS A 78 0.08 -6.17 15.42
CA LYS A 78 0.90 -5.88 16.61
C LYS A 78 0.02 -5.53 17.82
N TYR A 79 -0.99 -4.69 17.63
CA TYR A 79 -1.93 -4.33 18.70
C TYR A 79 -2.69 -5.55 19.24
N ILE A 80 -3.19 -6.43 18.36
CA ILE A 80 -3.87 -7.67 18.78
C ILE A 80 -2.94 -8.58 19.58
N GLU A 81 -1.68 -8.69 19.15
CA GLU A 81 -0.68 -9.52 19.84
C GLU A 81 -0.33 -8.96 21.22
N GLU A 82 -0.10 -7.65 21.34
CA GLU A 82 0.15 -6.97 22.61
C GLU A 82 -1.02 -7.14 23.59
N TYR A 83 -2.25 -6.99 23.10
CA TYR A 83 -3.46 -7.20 23.91
C TYR A 83 -3.58 -8.66 24.39
N ARG A 84 -3.36 -9.63 23.49
CA ARG A 84 -3.38 -11.06 23.84
C ARG A 84 -2.33 -11.40 24.89
N ASN A 85 -1.11 -10.87 24.74
CA ASN A 85 -0.02 -11.11 25.68
C ASN A 85 -0.32 -10.52 27.06
N SER A 86 -0.78 -9.27 27.11
CA SER A 86 -1.17 -8.61 28.36
C SER A 86 -2.28 -9.37 29.09
N ASN A 87 -3.30 -9.84 28.36
CA ASN A 87 -4.39 -10.61 28.94
C ASN A 87 -3.93 -11.98 29.46
N ASN A 88 -3.05 -12.66 28.73
CA ASN A 88 -2.45 -13.92 29.17
C ASN A 88 -1.58 -13.75 30.42
N GLU A 89 -0.84 -12.65 30.53
CA GLU A 89 -0.06 -12.34 31.74
C GLU A 89 -0.95 -12.09 32.94
N MET A 90 -2.03 -11.32 32.78
CA MET A 90 -3.02 -11.07 33.83
C MET A 90 -3.68 -12.39 34.31
N LEU A 91 -4.08 -13.26 33.38
CA LEU A 91 -4.64 -14.57 33.73
C LEU A 91 -3.64 -15.44 34.52
N LYS A 92 -2.35 -15.45 34.13
CA LYS A 92 -1.31 -16.17 34.88
C LYS A 92 -1.10 -15.61 36.29
N GLN A 93 -1.13 -14.29 36.44
CA GLN A 93 -1.02 -13.64 37.75
C GLN A 93 -2.19 -14.03 38.66
N MET A 94 -3.44 -13.92 38.19
CA MET A 94 -4.63 -14.32 38.96
C MET A 94 -4.59 -15.80 39.36
N HIS A 95 -4.20 -16.70 38.45
CA HIS A 95 -4.02 -18.12 38.78
C HIS A 95 -2.96 -18.35 39.87
N THR A 96 -1.85 -17.61 39.80
CA THR A 96 -0.77 -17.71 40.79
C THR A 96 -1.22 -17.21 42.16
N GLU A 97 -1.97 -16.12 42.21
CA GLU A 97 -2.52 -15.56 43.45
C GLU A 97 -3.57 -16.47 44.09
N MET A 98 -4.49 -17.02 43.30
CA MET A 98 -5.47 -18.01 43.79
C MET A 98 -4.80 -19.23 44.41
N ASN A 99 -3.77 -19.78 43.75
CA ASN A 99 -3.04 -20.95 44.26
C ASN A 99 -2.17 -20.66 45.49
N LYS A 100 -1.87 -19.39 45.79
CA LYS A 100 -1.18 -18.99 47.04
C LYS A 100 -2.12 -18.80 48.23
N THR A 101 -3.43 -18.68 47.97
CA THR A 101 -4.44 -18.35 48.98
C THR A 101 -5.21 -19.60 49.48
N ILE A 102 -4.84 -20.78 48.99
CA ILE A 102 -5.31 -22.12 49.42
C ILE A 102 -4.17 -22.81 50.15
#